data_AF-A0A1G9RQA3-F1
#
_entry.id   AF-A0A1G9RQA3-F1
#
_cell.length_a   1.000
_cell.length_b   1.000
_cell.length_c   1.000
_cell.angle_alpha   90.00
_cell.angle_beta   90.00
_cell.angle_gamma   90.00
#
_symmetry.space_group_name_H-M   'P 1'
#
loop_
_entity.id
_entity.type
_entity.pdbx_description
1 polymer ?
#
loop_
_entity_poly.entity_id
_entity_poly.type
_entity_poly.pdbx_seq_one_letter_code
_entity_poly.pdbx_strand_id
1 'polypeptide(L)'
;MRWLLTLAVVVLLTLLTQVGGAVWIVTLGLLRRRRAGVAVFLALFLGLYAAGTALSYAIAPIFGRVPLPCFDDGTSRLKMQSPLFCVLNRQYVVPELKEAAAALSRHVDQVFPGTTTLALDANFPFFDGFPLFPHLSHSDGRKLDVAFFYQDAEADYKDKATRSPIGYFAFEQPRPDSILPCRDREDLLTLRWDLDFLQSLWRPLPLEEGRTAEALRWLSAEGSGFGIEKIFVEPHLAQRLGVEAGSIRFQGCRAARHDDHIHMQVGK
;
A
#
# COMPACT_ATOMS: atom_id res chain seq x y z
N MET A 1 -24.11 26.28 5.53
CA MET A 1 -22.87 26.16 4.73
C MET A 1 -21.64 25.80 5.55
N ARG A 2 -21.25 26.56 6.60
CA ARG A 2 -20.06 26.25 7.43
C ARG A 2 -20.06 24.85 8.06
N TRP A 3 -21.19 24.40 8.60
CA TRP A 3 -21.31 23.07 9.19
C TRP A 3 -21.17 21.92 8.18
N LEU A 4 -21.64 22.11 6.94
CA LEU A 4 -21.48 21.12 5.87
C LEU A 4 -20.02 20.97 5.47
N LEU A 5 -19.28 22.08 5.38
CA LEU A 5 -17.84 22.06 5.13
C LEU A 5 -17.08 21.37 6.27
N THR A 6 -17.41 21.68 7.52
CA THR A 6 -16.81 20.99 8.67
C THR A 6 -17.08 19.49 8.65
N LEU A 7 -18.32 19.08 8.37
CA LEU A 7 -18.68 17.67 8.26
C LEU A 7 -17.89 16.99 7.13
N ALA A 8 -17.80 17.62 5.96
CA ALA A 8 -17.03 17.09 4.84
C ALA A 8 -15.55 16.90 5.19
N VAL A 9 -14.93 17.88 5.88
CA VAL A 9 -13.53 17.78 6.34
C VAL A 9 -13.36 16.65 7.35
N VAL A 10 -14.28 16.52 8.33
CA VAL A 10 -14.24 15.43 9.32
C VAL A 10 -14.32 14.08 8.62
N VAL A 11 -15.28 13.89 7.71
CA VAL A 11 -15.46 12.64 6.97
C VAL A 11 -14.22 12.33 6.13
N LEU A 12 -13.71 13.32 5.39
CA LEU A 12 -12.52 13.14 4.55
C LEU A 12 -11.30 12.74 5.39
N LEU A 13 -11.03 13.45 6.50
CA LEU A 13 -9.91 13.13 7.37
C LEU A 13 -10.07 11.74 8.02
N THR A 14 -11.28 11.36 8.43
CA THR A 14 -11.55 10.01 8.93
C THR A 14 -11.30 8.95 7.86
N LEU A 15 -11.80 9.13 6.64
CA LEU A 15 -11.58 8.16 5.56
C LEU A 15 -10.11 8.04 5.14
N LEU A 16 -9.36 9.14 5.17
CA LEU A 16 -7.95 9.13 4.77
C LEU A 16 -7.01 8.61 5.86
N THR A 17 -7.37 8.78 7.13
CA THR A 17 -6.42 8.59 8.25
C THR A 17 -6.93 7.76 9.42
N GLN A 18 -8.20 7.35 9.39
CA GLN A 18 -8.99 6.79 10.49
C GLN A 18 -9.18 7.71 11.72
N VAL A 19 -8.16 8.46 12.14
CA VAL A 19 -8.15 9.26 13.39
C VAL A 19 -8.39 10.75 13.18
N GLY A 20 -8.12 11.27 11.98
CA GLY A 20 -8.03 12.71 11.72
C GLY A 20 -9.34 13.48 11.94
N GLY A 21 -10.50 12.88 11.63
CA GLY A 21 -11.79 13.52 11.88
C GLY A 21 -12.09 13.69 13.38
N ALA A 22 -11.71 12.70 14.21
CA ALA A 22 -11.84 12.81 15.66
C ALA A 22 -10.92 13.91 16.21
N VAL A 23 -9.67 13.96 15.76
CA VAL A 23 -8.71 15.03 16.11
C VAL A 23 -9.23 16.41 15.72
N TRP A 24 -9.83 16.53 14.52
CA TRP A 24 -10.44 17.77 14.05
C TRP A 24 -11.58 18.25 14.96
N ILE A 25 -12.47 17.35 15.36
CA ILE A 25 -13.58 17.65 16.29
C ILE A 25 -13.03 18.10 17.66
N VAL A 26 -12.02 17.42 18.18
CA VAL A 26 -11.38 17.81 19.46
C VAL A 26 -10.78 19.20 19.36
N THR A 27 -10.09 19.51 18.25
CA THR A 27 -9.50 20.84 18.02
C THR A 27 -10.56 21.93 17.99
N LEU A 28 -11.68 21.69 17.28
CA LEU A 28 -12.83 22.59 17.27
C LEU A 28 -13.42 22.78 18.68
N GLY A 29 -13.54 21.72 19.47
CA GLY A 29 -14.04 21.76 20.84
C GLY A 29 -13.17 22.63 21.75
N LEU A 30 -11.84 22.43 21.70
CA LEU A 30 -10.87 23.17 22.52
C LEU A 30 -10.83 24.66 22.19
N LEU A 31 -11.02 25.03 20.92
CA LEU A 31 -10.97 26.42 20.46
C LEU A 31 -12.35 27.09 20.37
N ARG A 32 -13.45 26.37 20.62
CA ARG A 32 -14.83 26.89 20.48
C ARG A 32 -15.08 28.21 21.21
N ARG A 33 -14.51 28.38 22.41
CA ARG A 33 -14.67 29.58 23.25
C ARG A 33 -13.52 30.58 23.15
N ARG A 34 -12.53 30.32 22.28
CA ARG A 34 -11.35 31.17 22.09
C ARG A 34 -11.49 31.90 20.76
N ARG A 35 -11.15 33.19 20.71
CA ARG A 35 -10.97 33.90 19.43
C ARG A 35 -9.60 33.56 18.84
N ALA A 36 -9.40 32.28 18.49
CA ALA A 36 -8.17 31.80 17.90
C ALA A 36 -8.17 32.06 16.38
N GLY A 37 -7.05 32.57 15.86
CA GLY A 37 -6.84 32.68 14.41
C GLY A 37 -6.58 31.31 13.77
N VAL A 38 -6.64 31.26 12.43
CA VAL A 38 -6.45 30.02 11.64
C VAL A 38 -5.08 29.37 11.93
N ALA A 39 -4.01 30.15 12.09
CA ALA A 39 -2.68 29.62 12.40
C ALA A 39 -2.65 28.86 13.74
N VAL A 40 -3.31 29.39 14.78
CA VAL A 40 -3.40 28.73 16.09
C VAL A 40 -4.23 27.45 15.99
N PHE A 41 -5.32 27.47 15.22
CA PHE A 41 -6.13 26.28 14.96
C PHE A 41 -5.32 25.19 14.27
N LEU A 42 -4.61 25.53 13.19
CA LEU A 42 -3.80 24.56 12.45
C LEU A 42 -2.63 24.02 13.28
N ALA A 43 -1.95 24.87 14.05
CA ALA A 43 -0.88 24.43 14.94
C ALA A 43 -1.40 23.43 16.00
N LEU A 44 -2.55 23.72 16.61
CA LEU A 44 -3.17 22.82 17.58
C LEU A 44 -3.62 21.51 16.92
N PHE A 45 -4.27 21.59 15.76
CA PHE A 45 -4.70 20.40 15.01
C PHE A 45 -3.52 19.49 14.67
N LEU A 46 -2.45 20.05 14.10
CA LEU A 46 -1.25 19.29 13.73
C LEU A 46 -0.57 18.68 14.96
N GLY A 47 -0.50 19.41 16.07
CA GLY A 47 0.04 18.89 17.33
C GLY A 47 -0.79 17.73 17.89
N LEU A 48 -2.12 17.88 17.92
CA LEU A 48 -3.03 16.81 18.36
C LEU A 48 -3.04 15.61 17.40
N TYR A 49 -2.89 15.86 16.10
CA TYR A 49 -2.81 14.81 15.09
C TYR A 49 -1.52 14.00 15.26
N ALA A 50 -0.38 14.67 15.41
CA ALA A 50 0.89 14.01 15.69
C ALA A 50 0.82 13.18 16.98
N ALA A 51 0.23 13.73 18.05
CA ALA A 51 0.00 12.99 19.29
C ALA A 51 -0.95 11.79 19.11
N GLY A 52 -2.02 11.95 18.34
CA GLY A 52 -2.97 10.88 18.03
C GLY A 52 -2.35 9.75 17.20
N THR A 53 -1.55 10.09 16.20
CA THR A 53 -0.76 9.13 15.41
C THR A 53 0.24 8.39 16.31
N ALA A 54 0.99 9.10 17.17
CA ALA A 54 1.92 8.47 18.12
C ALA A 54 1.18 7.55 19.11
N LEU A 55 0.00 7.96 19.59
CA LEU A 55 -0.84 7.12 20.44
C LEU A 55 -1.35 5.87 19.69
N SER A 56 -1.64 6.00 18.40
CA SER A 56 -2.07 4.87 17.57
C SER A 56 -1.02 3.77 17.48
N TYR A 57 0.29 4.11 17.46
CA TYR A 57 1.37 3.13 17.56
C TYR A 57 1.30 2.28 18.84
N ALA A 58 1.01 2.92 19.98
CA ALA A 58 0.95 2.23 21.27
C ALA A 58 -0.33 1.40 21.45
N ILE A 59 -1.44 1.84 20.86
CA ILE A 59 -2.76 1.22 21.03
C ILE A 59 -3.05 0.14 19.98
N ALA A 60 -2.52 0.26 18.76
CA ALA A 60 -2.76 -0.67 17.66
C ALA A 60 -2.64 -2.17 18.05
N PRO A 61 -1.69 -2.61 18.90
CA PRO A 61 -1.60 -4.02 19.30
C PRO A 61 -2.85 -4.57 19.99
N ILE A 62 -3.61 -3.73 20.71
CA ILE A 62 -4.90 -4.12 21.34
C ILE A 62 -5.93 -4.52 20.26
N PHE A 63 -5.80 -3.95 19.07
CA PHE A 63 -6.63 -4.24 17.90
C PHE A 63 -6.03 -5.32 16.99
N GLY A 64 -5.00 -6.03 17.44
CA GLY A 64 -4.30 -7.04 16.64
C GLY A 64 -3.50 -6.42 15.49
N ARG A 65 -3.04 -5.18 15.66
CA ARG A 65 -2.28 -4.45 14.64
C ARG A 65 -0.88 -4.10 15.12
N VAL A 66 0.07 -4.21 14.20
CA VAL A 66 1.45 -3.76 14.37
C VAL A 66 1.86 -2.90 13.18
N PRO A 67 2.62 -1.82 13.39
CA PRO A 67 3.08 -0.97 12.31
C PRO A 67 4.25 -1.59 11.55
N LEU A 68 4.24 -1.43 10.23
CA LEU A 68 5.39 -1.59 9.36
C LEU A 68 6.38 -0.40 9.53
N PRO A 69 7.69 -0.62 9.30
CA PRO A 69 8.69 0.43 9.45
C PRO A 69 8.51 1.54 8.40
N CYS A 70 8.31 2.77 8.85
CA CYS A 70 8.19 3.94 7.97
C CYS A 70 9.50 4.35 7.30
N PHE A 71 10.61 4.01 7.95
CA PHE A 71 11.96 4.32 7.54
C PHE A 71 12.81 3.06 7.63
N ASP A 72 13.98 3.10 7.03
CA ASP A 72 14.95 2.01 7.12
C ASP A 72 15.37 1.81 8.58
N ASP A 73 15.13 0.63 9.13
CA ASP A 73 15.47 0.26 10.50
C ASP A 73 16.79 -0.52 10.60
N GLY A 74 17.44 -0.80 9.45
CA GLY A 74 18.69 -1.54 9.37
C GLY A 74 18.58 -3.04 9.65
N THR A 75 17.37 -3.59 9.85
CA THR A 75 17.19 -5.00 10.24
C THR A 75 16.73 -5.89 9.09
N SER A 76 15.71 -5.47 8.34
CA SER A 76 15.03 -6.31 7.35
C SER A 76 15.09 -5.78 5.93
N ARG A 77 15.59 -4.55 5.74
CA ARG A 77 15.47 -3.77 4.50
C ARG A 77 14.03 -3.65 3.97
N LEU A 78 13.05 -3.83 4.85
CA LEU A 78 11.66 -3.54 4.59
C LEU A 78 11.38 -2.11 5.06
N LYS A 79 10.68 -1.33 4.25
CA LYS A 79 10.13 -0.04 4.68
C LYS A 79 8.94 0.39 3.85
N MET A 80 8.15 1.30 4.38
CA MET A 80 7.15 2.01 3.58
C MET A 80 7.84 2.78 2.45
N GLN A 81 7.25 2.74 1.25
CA GLN A 81 7.73 3.45 0.07
C GLN A 81 7.75 4.95 0.30
N SER A 82 6.71 5.48 0.95
CA SER A 82 6.56 6.90 1.25
C SER A 82 6.17 7.11 2.72
N PRO A 83 6.77 8.11 3.39
CA PRO A 83 6.32 8.57 4.71
C PRO A 83 4.84 9.00 4.72
N LEU A 84 4.26 9.33 3.55
CA LEU A 84 2.85 9.67 3.41
C LEU A 84 1.95 8.57 3.97
N PHE A 85 2.22 7.30 3.68
CA PHE A 85 1.43 6.18 4.20
C PHE A 85 1.43 6.17 5.74
N CYS A 86 2.57 6.51 6.36
CA CYS A 86 2.67 6.60 7.81
C CYS A 86 1.97 7.82 8.39
N VAL A 87 2.09 8.99 7.76
CA VAL A 87 1.35 10.19 8.14
C VAL A 87 -0.15 9.93 8.07
N LEU A 88 -0.61 9.13 7.11
CA LEU A 88 -2.01 8.73 6.95
C LEU A 88 -2.40 7.51 7.80
N ASN A 89 -1.52 6.96 8.65
CA ASN A 89 -1.80 5.78 9.46
C ASN A 89 -2.21 4.52 8.64
N ARG A 90 -1.62 4.31 7.45
CA ARG A 90 -1.96 3.21 6.50
C ARG A 90 -0.93 2.07 6.47
N GLN A 91 -0.03 2.03 7.45
CA GLN A 91 1.10 1.11 7.55
C GLN A 91 0.89 -0.06 8.52
N TYR A 92 -0.35 -0.32 8.97
CA TYR A 92 -0.61 -1.31 10.01
C TYR A 92 -1.01 -2.66 9.39
N VAL A 93 -0.49 -3.75 9.95
CA VAL A 93 -0.80 -5.13 9.55
C VAL A 93 -1.00 -6.00 10.79
N VAL A 94 -1.50 -7.23 10.61
CA VAL A 94 -1.41 -8.27 11.65
C VAL A 94 0.05 -8.73 11.83
N PRO A 95 0.45 -9.20 13.03
CA PRO A 95 1.82 -9.64 13.29
C PRO A 95 2.38 -10.64 12.27
N GLU A 96 1.58 -11.62 11.88
CA GLU A 96 1.94 -12.68 10.95
C GLU A 96 2.33 -12.12 9.58
N LEU A 97 1.58 -11.13 9.09
CA LEU A 97 1.87 -10.48 7.81
C LEU A 97 3.13 -9.59 7.89
N LYS A 98 3.39 -8.96 9.04
CA LYS A 98 4.65 -8.23 9.27
C LYS A 98 5.85 -9.18 9.20
N GLU A 99 5.73 -10.35 9.81
CA GLU A 99 6.78 -11.38 9.76
C GLU A 99 7.00 -11.90 8.34
N ALA A 100 5.92 -12.19 7.61
CA ALA A 100 5.99 -12.59 6.20
C ALA A 100 6.67 -11.53 5.32
N ALA A 101 6.31 -10.26 5.48
CA ALA A 101 6.91 -9.16 4.72
C ALA A 101 8.40 -8.96 5.06
N ALA A 102 8.77 -9.08 6.33
CA ALA A 102 10.16 -8.99 6.75
C ALA A 102 10.99 -10.19 6.25
N ALA A 103 10.40 -11.38 6.21
CA ALA A 103 11.03 -12.58 5.68
C ALA A 103 11.23 -12.50 4.16
N LEU A 104 10.22 -12.06 3.41
CA LEU A 104 10.35 -11.75 1.98
C LEU A 104 11.49 -10.76 1.75
N SER A 105 11.52 -9.67 2.51
CA SER A 105 12.53 -8.63 2.31
C SER A 105 13.96 -9.13 2.57
N ARG A 106 14.17 -9.94 3.62
CA ARG A 106 15.46 -10.60 3.86
C ARG A 106 15.83 -11.57 2.76
N HIS A 107 14.87 -12.36 2.26
CA HIS A 107 15.12 -13.30 1.17
C HIS A 107 15.58 -12.59 -0.10
N VAL A 108 14.83 -11.57 -0.54
CA VAL A 108 15.17 -10.83 -1.76
C VAL A 108 16.53 -10.13 -1.62
N ASP A 109 16.85 -9.55 -0.45
CA ASP A 109 18.18 -8.98 -0.22
C ASP A 109 19.30 -10.04 -0.19
N GLN A 110 19.03 -11.24 0.31
CA GLN A 110 20.01 -12.34 0.29
C GLN A 110 20.30 -12.83 -1.13
N VAL A 111 19.27 -13.00 -1.96
CA VAL A 111 19.41 -13.43 -3.36
C VAL A 111 19.97 -12.30 -4.23
N PHE A 112 19.55 -11.06 -3.96
CA PHE A 112 19.96 -9.86 -4.67
C PHE A 112 20.47 -8.79 -3.68
N PRO A 113 21.76 -8.84 -3.28
CA PRO A 113 22.33 -7.94 -2.29
C PRO A 113 22.09 -6.46 -2.58
N GLY A 114 21.69 -5.72 -1.54
CA GLY A 114 21.39 -4.29 -1.62
C GLY A 114 19.94 -3.98 -2.00
N THR A 115 19.04 -4.97 -1.96
CA THR A 115 17.64 -4.79 -2.34
C THR A 115 16.79 -4.38 -1.14
N THR A 116 16.02 -3.30 -1.30
CA THR A 116 15.04 -2.84 -0.31
C THR A 116 13.64 -3.20 -0.79
N THR A 117 12.90 -3.92 0.04
CA THR A 117 11.47 -4.18 -0.25
C THR A 117 10.64 -2.99 0.21
N LEU A 118 9.86 -2.42 -0.71
CA LEU A 118 9.03 -1.26 -0.46
C LEU A 118 7.57 -1.65 -0.26
N ALA A 119 7.06 -1.45 0.94
CA ALA A 119 5.65 -1.59 1.28
C ALA A 119 4.85 -0.36 0.82
N LEU A 120 3.65 -0.59 0.27
CA LEU A 120 2.69 0.41 -0.15
C LEU A 120 1.52 0.46 0.85
N ASP A 121 0.25 0.35 0.43
CA ASP A 121 -0.85 0.32 1.38
C ASP A 121 -0.94 -1.01 2.15
N ALA A 122 -1.12 -0.88 3.46
CA ALA A 122 -1.41 -1.97 4.37
C ALA A 122 -2.84 -1.81 4.91
N ASN A 123 -3.02 -1.36 6.16
CA ASN A 123 -4.32 -1.11 6.79
C ASN A 123 -4.20 0.03 7.82
N PHE A 124 -5.35 0.42 8.39
CA PHE A 124 -5.45 1.37 9.50
C PHE A 124 -5.21 0.70 10.88
N PRO A 125 -4.92 1.48 11.95
CA PRO A 125 -4.53 0.92 13.24
C PRO A 125 -5.65 0.26 14.06
N PHE A 126 -6.93 0.57 13.80
CA PHE A 126 -8.04 0.19 14.69
C PHE A 126 -9.19 -0.53 14.00
N PHE A 127 -9.66 -1.63 14.60
CA PHE A 127 -10.83 -2.44 14.24
C PHE A 127 -10.87 -2.95 12.78
N ASP A 128 -11.54 -4.08 12.58
CA ASP A 128 -11.78 -4.61 11.24
C ASP A 128 -12.95 -3.89 10.54
N GLY A 129 -12.95 -3.91 9.22
CA GLY A 129 -14.07 -3.44 8.38
C GLY A 129 -14.04 -1.95 8.04
N PHE A 130 -13.05 -1.20 8.54
CA PHE A 130 -12.89 0.20 8.12
C PHE A 130 -12.41 0.27 6.66
N PRO A 131 -13.08 1.03 5.78
CA PRO A 131 -12.75 1.04 4.35
C PRO A 131 -11.45 1.80 4.09
N LEU A 132 -10.48 1.14 3.46
CA LEU A 132 -9.26 1.77 2.95
C LEU A 132 -9.46 2.15 1.48
N PHE A 133 -9.80 3.40 1.18
CA PHE A 133 -9.94 3.82 -0.22
C PHE A 133 -8.56 4.03 -0.88
N PRO A 134 -8.31 3.57 -2.12
CA PRO A 134 -9.19 2.75 -2.98
C PRO A 134 -9.10 1.23 -2.73
N HIS A 135 -8.13 0.76 -1.93
CA HIS A 135 -7.87 -0.64 -1.60
C HIS A 135 -8.89 -1.27 -0.64
N LEU A 136 -10.16 -1.37 -1.06
CA LEU A 136 -11.28 -1.74 -0.17
C LEU A 136 -11.13 -3.09 0.53
N SER A 137 -10.36 -4.03 -0.02
CA SER A 137 -10.12 -5.34 0.60
C SER A 137 -9.22 -5.25 1.84
N HIS A 138 -8.44 -4.19 1.98
CA HIS A 138 -7.48 -3.95 3.06
C HIS A 138 -8.18 -3.42 4.32
N SER A 139 -9.17 -4.14 4.82
CA SER A 139 -9.99 -3.73 5.97
C SER A 139 -9.67 -4.50 7.26
N ASP A 140 -8.75 -5.47 7.21
CA ASP A 140 -8.54 -6.47 8.28
C ASP A 140 -7.05 -6.66 8.64
N GLY A 141 -6.15 -5.81 8.13
CA GLY A 141 -4.72 -5.87 8.41
C GLY A 141 -3.98 -7.07 7.81
N ARG A 142 -4.67 -7.90 7.02
CA ARG A 142 -4.14 -9.18 6.53
C ARG A 142 -3.70 -9.11 5.07
N LYS A 143 -3.60 -7.90 4.52
CA LYS A 143 -3.22 -7.59 3.15
C LYS A 143 -2.19 -6.48 3.13
N LEU A 144 -1.21 -6.66 2.27
CA LEU A 144 -0.13 -5.70 2.06
C LEU A 144 0.16 -5.65 0.57
N ASP A 145 0.27 -4.43 0.06
CA ASP A 145 0.79 -4.19 -1.28
C ASP A 145 2.30 -3.91 -1.18
N VAL A 146 3.07 -4.52 -2.07
CA VAL A 146 4.52 -4.39 -2.17
C VAL A 146 4.84 -3.89 -3.56
N ALA A 147 5.63 -2.83 -3.66
CA ALA A 147 6.03 -2.30 -4.96
C ALA A 147 6.86 -3.33 -5.72
N PHE A 148 6.74 -3.33 -7.05
CA PHE A 148 7.70 -4.05 -7.88
C PHE A 148 9.12 -3.49 -7.75
N PHE A 149 10.09 -4.29 -8.22
CA PHE A 149 11.47 -3.85 -8.36
C PHE A 149 11.66 -3.27 -9.76
N TYR A 150 12.47 -2.23 -9.86
CA TYR A 150 12.67 -1.49 -11.11
C TYR A 150 14.15 -1.33 -11.43
N GLN A 151 14.45 -1.19 -12.71
CA GLN A 151 15.78 -0.92 -13.27
C GLN A 151 15.76 0.34 -14.13
N ASP A 152 16.92 0.82 -14.57
CA ASP A 152 17.01 1.83 -15.63
C ASP A 152 17.05 1.21 -17.04
N ALA A 153 17.31 2.07 -18.04
CA ALA A 153 17.39 1.67 -19.44
C ALA A 153 18.63 0.79 -19.72
N GLU A 154 19.65 0.89 -18.89
CA GLU A 154 20.88 0.11 -18.92
C GLU A 154 20.75 -1.25 -18.20
N ALA A 155 19.57 -1.56 -17.67
CA ALA A 155 19.25 -2.74 -16.88
C ALA A 155 19.93 -2.79 -15.49
N ASP A 156 20.34 -1.64 -14.97
CA ASP A 156 20.85 -1.52 -13.61
C ASP A 156 19.69 -1.34 -12.62
N TYR A 157 19.63 -2.22 -11.61
CA TYR A 157 18.65 -2.13 -10.53
C TYR A 157 18.69 -0.79 -9.81
N LYS A 158 17.51 -0.20 -9.54
CA LYS A 158 17.36 1.05 -8.80
C LYS A 158 16.73 0.81 -7.44
N ASP A 159 17.59 0.74 -6.42
CA ASP A 159 17.14 0.58 -5.04
C ASP A 159 16.22 1.73 -4.60
N LYS A 160 15.17 1.37 -3.87
CA LYS A 160 14.18 2.31 -3.31
C LYS A 160 13.45 3.14 -4.38
N ALA A 161 13.42 2.70 -5.64
CA ALA A 161 12.73 3.39 -6.73
C ALA A 161 11.34 2.79 -7.00
N THR A 162 10.41 3.67 -7.37
CA THR A 162 9.10 3.31 -7.93
C THR A 162 8.82 4.14 -9.15
N ARG A 163 8.07 3.59 -10.10
CA ARG A 163 7.76 4.26 -11.37
C ARG A 163 6.87 5.51 -11.19
N SER A 164 5.96 5.47 -10.22
CA SER A 164 5.17 6.64 -9.77
C SER A 164 5.56 7.13 -8.36
N PRO A 165 5.20 8.36 -7.96
CA PRO A 165 5.58 8.94 -6.67
C PRO A 165 5.08 8.17 -5.44
N ILE A 166 3.93 7.50 -5.53
CA ILE A 166 3.31 6.75 -4.43
C ILE A 166 3.31 5.23 -4.67
N GLY A 167 3.96 4.76 -5.74
CA GLY A 167 4.03 3.33 -6.09
C GLY A 167 2.78 2.73 -6.76
N TYR A 168 1.76 3.55 -7.06
CA TYR A 168 0.53 3.12 -7.76
C TYR A 168 0.31 3.87 -9.09
N PHE A 169 -0.58 3.33 -9.94
CA PHE A 169 -1.05 3.89 -11.21
C PHE A 169 -0.03 3.98 -12.34
N ALA A 170 1.18 3.45 -12.13
CA ALA A 170 2.18 3.25 -13.17
C ALA A 170 2.17 1.78 -13.60
N PHE A 171 1.26 1.46 -14.51
CA PHE A 171 0.98 0.08 -14.90
C PHE A 171 2.05 -0.47 -15.84
N GLU A 172 2.43 -1.72 -15.60
CA GLU A 172 3.25 -2.52 -16.48
C GLU A 172 2.40 -3.00 -17.65
N GLN A 173 2.64 -2.38 -18.81
CA GLN A 173 1.82 -2.59 -20.00
C GLN A 173 2.02 -3.99 -20.58
N PRO A 174 0.94 -4.64 -21.05
CA PRO A 174 1.00 -5.98 -21.63
C PRO A 174 1.83 -6.01 -22.93
N ARG A 175 2.42 -7.16 -23.21
CA ARG A 175 3.06 -7.45 -24.51
C ARG A 175 1.97 -7.86 -25.54
N PRO A 176 2.23 -7.78 -26.86
CA PRO A 176 1.22 -8.08 -27.89
C PRO A 176 0.52 -9.44 -27.77
N ASP A 177 1.19 -10.45 -27.21
CA ASP A 177 0.75 -11.84 -27.03
C ASP A 177 0.30 -12.17 -25.58
N SER A 178 0.08 -11.13 -24.76
CA SER A 178 -0.29 -11.29 -23.37
C SER A 178 -1.72 -11.78 -23.14
N ILE A 179 -1.90 -12.59 -22.10
CA ILE A 179 -3.22 -13.00 -21.61
C ILE A 179 -3.92 -11.81 -20.95
N LEU A 180 -5.05 -11.37 -21.50
CA LEU A 180 -5.80 -10.20 -21.03
C LEU A 180 -7.28 -10.52 -20.77
N PRO A 181 -7.63 -11.11 -19.60
CA PRO A 181 -8.99 -11.60 -19.34
C PRO A 181 -10.09 -10.54 -19.34
N CYS A 182 -9.73 -9.25 -19.26
CA CYS A 182 -10.67 -8.14 -19.18
C CYS A 182 -10.69 -7.25 -20.43
N ARG A 183 -9.97 -7.61 -21.50
CA ARG A 183 -9.77 -6.75 -22.67
C ARG A 183 -11.08 -6.29 -23.31
N ASP A 184 -12.06 -7.17 -23.38
CA ASP A 184 -13.32 -6.93 -24.10
C ASP A 184 -14.45 -6.43 -23.17
N ARG A 185 -14.09 -5.83 -22.03
CA ARG A 185 -15.07 -5.31 -21.06
C ARG A 185 -15.23 -3.80 -21.18
N GLU A 186 -16.48 -3.35 -21.18
CA GLU A 186 -16.86 -1.94 -21.27
C GLU A 186 -17.60 -1.44 -20.01
N ASP A 187 -17.22 -1.94 -18.83
CA ASP A 187 -17.90 -1.55 -17.59
C ASP A 187 -17.71 -0.04 -17.30
N LEU A 188 -18.80 0.73 -17.33
CA LEU A 188 -18.76 2.17 -17.03
C LEU A 188 -18.45 2.49 -15.56
N LEU A 189 -18.83 1.59 -14.63
CA LEU A 189 -18.62 1.73 -13.19
C LEU A 189 -17.65 0.64 -12.71
N THR A 190 -16.35 0.92 -12.83
CA THR A 190 -15.29 0.00 -12.38
C THR A 190 -14.19 0.74 -11.63
N LEU A 191 -13.53 0.02 -10.73
CA LEU A 191 -12.27 0.45 -10.08
C LEU A 191 -11.04 0.03 -10.88
N ARG A 192 -11.23 -0.64 -12.03
CA ARG A 192 -10.18 -1.13 -12.92
C ARG A 192 -9.82 -0.08 -13.97
N TRP A 193 -9.24 1.03 -13.54
CA TRP A 193 -8.87 2.13 -14.44
C TRP A 193 -7.65 1.78 -15.29
N ASP A 194 -7.68 2.14 -16.58
CA ASP A 194 -6.51 1.96 -17.46
C ASP A 194 -5.50 3.10 -17.34
N LEU A 195 -6.00 4.33 -17.16
CA LEU A 195 -5.19 5.54 -17.01
C LEU A 195 -4.11 5.68 -18.09
N ASP A 196 -4.39 5.23 -19.33
CA ASP A 196 -3.45 5.26 -20.47
C ASP A 196 -2.82 6.63 -20.67
N PHE A 197 -3.62 7.69 -20.53
CA PHE A 197 -3.18 9.08 -20.67
C PHE A 197 -2.12 9.51 -19.64
N LEU A 198 -1.97 8.78 -18.52
CA LEU A 198 -0.94 9.04 -17.51
C LEU A 198 0.34 8.22 -17.75
N GLN A 199 0.27 7.11 -18.50
CA GLN A 199 1.37 6.13 -18.53
C GLN A 199 2.66 6.68 -19.15
N SER A 200 2.54 7.60 -20.11
CA SER A 200 3.67 8.28 -20.74
C SER A 200 4.31 9.37 -19.87
N LEU A 201 3.67 9.78 -18.78
CA LEU A 201 4.18 10.80 -17.86
C LEU A 201 5.12 10.22 -16.80
N TRP A 202 5.10 8.91 -16.60
CA TRP A 202 5.90 8.23 -15.60
C TRP A 202 7.36 8.11 -16.03
N ARG A 203 8.25 7.97 -15.04
CA ARG A 203 9.68 7.78 -15.30
C ARG A 203 9.89 6.49 -16.13
N PRO A 204 10.86 6.47 -17.06
CA PRO A 204 11.22 5.27 -17.80
C PRO A 204 12.03 4.34 -16.89
N LEU A 205 11.34 3.72 -15.93
CA LEU A 205 11.87 2.71 -15.03
C LEU A 205 11.22 1.38 -15.40
N PRO A 206 11.82 0.58 -16.30
CA PRO A 206 11.32 -0.74 -16.61
C PRO A 206 11.28 -1.64 -15.38
N LEU A 207 10.36 -2.60 -15.39
CA LEU A 207 10.31 -3.67 -14.39
C LEU A 207 11.64 -4.43 -14.35
N GLU A 208 12.20 -4.62 -13.16
CA GLU A 208 13.29 -5.56 -12.93
C GLU A 208 12.66 -6.96 -12.72
N GLU A 209 12.62 -7.73 -13.81
CA GLU A 209 11.91 -9.00 -13.88
C GLU A 209 12.50 -10.05 -12.93
N GLY A 210 13.82 -10.04 -12.69
CA GLY A 210 14.52 -11.02 -11.87
C GLY A 210 14.07 -11.01 -10.40
N ARG A 211 14.21 -9.86 -9.72
CA ARG A 211 13.78 -9.68 -8.32
C ARG A 211 12.27 -9.83 -8.17
N THR A 212 11.49 -9.31 -9.13
CA THR A 212 10.03 -9.38 -9.06
C THR A 212 9.54 -10.82 -9.19
N ALA A 213 10.09 -11.60 -10.13
CA ALA A 213 9.79 -13.02 -10.26
C ALA A 213 10.22 -13.80 -9.02
N GLU A 214 11.40 -13.52 -8.46
CA GLU A 214 11.89 -14.18 -7.26
C GLU A 214 11.01 -13.91 -6.04
N ALA A 215 10.58 -12.66 -5.84
CA ALA A 215 9.64 -12.32 -4.78
C ALA A 215 8.32 -13.10 -4.88
N LEU A 216 7.75 -13.21 -6.10
CA LEU A 216 6.55 -13.99 -6.34
C LEU A 216 6.75 -15.50 -6.10
N ARG A 217 7.88 -16.05 -6.54
CA ARG A 217 8.23 -17.46 -6.30
C ARG A 217 8.36 -17.73 -4.81
N TRP A 218 9.13 -16.91 -4.09
CA TRP A 218 9.31 -17.05 -2.65
C TRP A 218 7.97 -16.96 -1.91
N LEU A 219 7.16 -15.95 -2.21
CA LEU A 219 5.82 -15.79 -1.62
C LEU A 219 4.94 -17.01 -1.84
N SER A 220 4.98 -17.59 -3.04
CA SER A 220 4.15 -18.74 -3.40
C SER A 220 4.62 -20.08 -2.83
N ALA A 221 5.92 -20.19 -2.51
CA ALA A 221 6.54 -21.37 -1.93
C ALA A 221 6.74 -21.20 -0.42
N GLU A 222 7.86 -20.62 0.00
CA GLU A 222 8.23 -20.44 1.41
C GLU A 222 7.27 -19.52 2.17
N GLY A 223 6.69 -18.53 1.49
CA GLY A 223 5.70 -17.62 2.07
C GLY A 223 4.47 -18.34 2.63
N SER A 224 4.13 -19.53 2.11
CA SER A 224 3.05 -20.36 2.68
C SER A 224 3.32 -20.77 4.13
N GLY A 225 4.58 -20.99 4.50
CA GLY A 225 5.00 -21.24 5.88
C GLY A 225 4.83 -20.03 6.81
N PHE A 226 4.74 -18.83 6.25
CA PHE A 226 4.38 -17.58 6.93
C PHE A 226 2.88 -17.26 6.84
N GLY A 227 2.07 -18.21 6.38
CA GLY A 227 0.61 -18.08 6.29
C GLY A 227 0.12 -17.35 5.04
N ILE A 228 0.96 -17.09 4.02
CA ILE A 228 0.51 -16.51 2.75
C ILE A 228 -0.42 -17.47 2.01
N GLU A 229 -1.63 -17.01 1.72
CA GLU A 229 -2.65 -17.80 1.01
C GLU A 229 -2.97 -17.27 -0.38
N LYS A 230 -2.86 -15.95 -0.59
CA LYS A 230 -3.22 -15.31 -1.84
C LYS A 230 -2.19 -14.25 -2.20
N ILE A 231 -1.82 -14.26 -3.47
CA ILE A 231 -0.93 -13.31 -4.10
C ILE A 231 -1.65 -12.83 -5.36
N PHE A 232 -1.84 -11.51 -5.52
CA PHE A 232 -2.40 -10.98 -6.76
C PHE A 232 -1.34 -10.24 -7.57
N VAL A 233 -1.34 -10.58 -8.85
CA VAL A 233 -0.58 -9.93 -9.93
C VAL A 233 -1.39 -10.17 -11.21
N GLU A 234 -1.32 -9.26 -12.18
CA GLU A 234 -2.04 -9.45 -13.43
C GLU A 234 -1.57 -10.68 -14.23
N PRO A 235 -2.47 -11.37 -14.96
CA PRO A 235 -2.13 -12.60 -15.70
C PRO A 235 -1.02 -12.41 -16.73
N HIS A 236 -0.96 -11.25 -17.41
CA HIS A 236 0.12 -10.98 -18.36
C HIS A 236 1.47 -10.82 -17.68
N LEU A 237 1.51 -10.33 -16.44
CA LEU A 237 2.73 -10.24 -15.66
C LEU A 237 3.16 -11.60 -15.12
N ALA A 238 2.23 -12.42 -14.62
CA ALA A 238 2.55 -13.79 -14.22
C ALA A 238 3.14 -14.59 -15.39
N GLN A 239 2.54 -14.46 -16.59
CA GLN A 239 3.04 -15.04 -17.83
C GLN A 239 4.44 -14.50 -18.19
N ARG A 240 4.62 -13.17 -18.19
CA ARG A 240 5.90 -12.51 -18.50
C ARG A 240 7.02 -12.96 -17.56
N LEU A 241 6.73 -13.08 -16.26
CA LEU A 241 7.70 -13.43 -15.22
C LEU A 241 7.93 -14.95 -15.08
N GLY A 242 7.14 -15.76 -15.80
CA GLY A 242 7.23 -17.22 -15.73
C GLY A 242 6.97 -17.76 -14.32
N VAL A 243 5.93 -17.24 -13.65
CA VAL A 243 5.54 -17.66 -12.30
C VAL A 243 4.12 -18.22 -12.32
N GLU A 244 3.95 -19.39 -11.70
CA GLU A 244 2.68 -20.09 -11.60
C GLU A 244 2.61 -20.83 -10.27
N ALA A 245 1.54 -20.60 -9.51
CA ALA A 245 1.22 -21.32 -8.28
C ALA A 245 -0.26 -21.14 -7.94
N GLY A 246 -0.87 -22.08 -7.22
CA GLY A 246 -2.27 -21.98 -6.80
C GLY A 246 -2.58 -20.80 -5.86
N SER A 247 -1.55 -20.22 -5.23
CA SER A 247 -1.63 -18.99 -4.43
C SER A 247 -1.52 -17.71 -5.27
N ILE A 248 -0.89 -17.75 -6.45
CA ILE A 248 -0.83 -16.64 -7.40
C ILE A 248 -2.13 -16.63 -8.21
N ARG A 249 -2.92 -15.56 -8.06
CA ARG A 249 -4.28 -15.50 -8.56
C ARG A 249 -4.57 -14.19 -9.28
N PHE A 250 -5.55 -14.27 -10.17
CA PHE A 250 -6.17 -13.10 -10.75
C PHE A 250 -7.33 -12.62 -9.85
N GLN A 251 -7.33 -11.35 -9.50
CA GLN A 251 -8.33 -10.70 -8.63
C GLN A 251 -9.71 -10.52 -9.30
N GLY A 252 -9.79 -10.67 -10.63
CA GLY A 252 -11.01 -10.48 -11.40
C GLY A 252 -11.17 -9.07 -11.99
N CYS A 253 -12.04 -8.93 -12.99
CA CYS A 253 -12.16 -7.70 -13.78
C CYS A 253 -12.92 -6.55 -13.11
N ARG A 254 -13.43 -6.73 -11.88
CA ARG A 254 -14.16 -5.71 -11.12
C ARG A 254 -13.36 -5.13 -9.95
N ALA A 255 -12.10 -5.48 -9.85
CA ALA A 255 -11.16 -4.94 -8.88
C ALA A 255 -10.09 -4.11 -9.59
N ALA A 256 -9.40 -3.25 -8.83
CA ALA A 256 -8.23 -2.52 -9.31
C ALA A 256 -7.18 -3.48 -9.91
N ARG A 257 -6.40 -2.97 -10.85
CA ARG A 257 -5.33 -3.75 -11.49
C ARG A 257 -4.20 -4.00 -10.51
N HIS A 258 -3.48 -5.10 -10.69
CA HIS A 258 -2.28 -5.46 -9.91
C HIS A 258 -1.08 -5.62 -10.86
N ASP A 259 -0.93 -4.64 -11.75
CA ASP A 259 0.21 -4.51 -12.66
C ASP A 259 1.06 -3.28 -12.36
N ASP A 260 0.96 -2.72 -11.16
CA ASP A 260 1.86 -1.71 -10.59
C ASP A 260 2.48 -2.16 -9.24
N HIS A 261 1.96 -3.24 -8.64
CA HIS A 261 2.42 -3.80 -7.37
C HIS A 261 2.08 -5.31 -7.23
N ILE A 262 2.72 -5.96 -6.24
CA ILE A 262 2.36 -7.30 -5.74
C ILE A 262 1.40 -7.12 -4.56
N HIS A 263 0.23 -7.75 -4.59
CA HIS A 263 -0.60 -7.88 -3.39
C HIS A 263 -0.31 -9.21 -2.70
N MET A 264 -0.05 -9.19 -1.40
CA MET A 264 0.14 -10.40 -0.59
C MET A 264 -0.85 -10.44 0.58
N GLN A 265 -1.41 -11.62 0.84
CA GLN A 265 -2.43 -11.83 1.85
C GLN A 265 -2.16 -13.09 2.68
N VAL A 266 -2.25 -12.96 4.01
CA VAL A 266 -2.22 -14.10 4.94
C VAL A 266 -3.61 -14.74 5.15
N GLY A 267 -3.62 -15.97 5.67
CA GLY A 267 -4.78 -16.85 5.93
C GLY A 267 -5.49 -16.68 7.26
N LYS A 268 -6.82 -16.91 7.27
CA LYS A 268 -7.74 -16.42 8.31
C LYS A 268 -7.41 -16.90 9.72
#